data_AF-F0YS63-F1
#
_entry.id   AF-F0YS63-F1
#
_cell.length_a   1.000
_cell.length_b   1.000
_cell.length_c   1.000
_cell.angle_alpha   90.00
_cell.angle_beta   90.00
_cell.angle_gamma   90.00
#
_symmetry.space_group_name_H-M   'P 1'
#
loop_
_entity.id
_entity.type
_entity.pdbx_description
1 polymer ?
#
loop_
_entity_poly.entity_id
_entity_poly.type
_entity_poly.pdbx_seq_one_letter_code
_entity_poly.pdbx_strand_id
1 'polypeptide(L)'
;MHQAAEKGLFHLVEALIAAGEPVNQPDPRVSGWTALSYAANWGHGEIVRILLAAGANPNQRDVYGRTPLLHNMHNGRPRAPEGEERVEFSADTFHQLVQAGAWIDCPDSADGSPLIYAVESGYSECVEYLVAHGADV
;
A
#
# COMPACT_ATOMS: atom_id res chain seq x y z
N MET A 1 7.56 13.79 -3.97
CA MET A 1 6.37 13.02 -3.53
C MET A 1 6.65 12.00 -2.42
N HIS A 2 7.61 11.07 -2.57
CA HIS A 2 7.72 9.85 -1.75
C HIS A 2 7.91 10.08 -0.25
N GLN A 3 8.85 10.94 0.15
CA GLN A 3 9.10 11.23 1.57
C GLN A 3 7.92 11.94 2.25
N ALA A 4 7.14 12.73 1.49
CA ALA A 4 5.94 13.36 2.02
C ALA A 4 4.86 12.31 2.30
N ALA A 5 4.71 11.33 1.40
CA ALA A 5 3.82 10.19 1.57
C ALA A 5 4.24 9.29 2.74
N GLU A 6 5.53 8.96 2.86
CA GLU A 6 6.10 8.18 3.97
C GLU A 6 5.82 8.84 5.33
N LYS A 7 6.03 10.15 5.44
CA LYS A 7 5.89 10.92 6.68
C LYS A 7 4.45 11.36 7.00
N GLY A 8 3.46 11.02 6.19
CA GLY A 8 2.07 11.43 6.44
C GLY A 8 1.80 12.93 6.21
N LEU A 9 2.64 13.62 5.44
CA LEU A 9 2.54 15.08 5.21
C LEU A 9 1.56 15.41 4.08
N PHE A 10 0.26 15.26 4.34
CA PHE A 10 -0.80 15.40 3.32
C PHE A 10 -0.79 16.74 2.57
N HIS A 11 -0.63 17.87 3.27
CA HIS A 11 -0.54 19.20 2.62
C HIS A 11 0.63 19.32 1.64
N LEU A 12 1.76 18.66 1.95
CA LEU A 12 2.91 18.67 1.07
C LEU A 12 2.67 17.78 -0.16
N VAL A 13 1.97 16.65 0.00
CA VAL A 13 1.54 15.82 -1.12
C VAL A 13 0.62 16.60 -2.07
N GLU A 14 -0.40 17.29 -1.55
CA GLU A 14 -1.29 18.12 -2.36
C GLU A 14 -0.53 19.21 -3.12
N ALA A 15 0.37 19.93 -2.45
CA ALA A 15 1.18 20.97 -3.07
C ALA A 15 2.07 20.43 -4.20
N LEU A 16 2.66 19.24 -4.02
CA LEU A 16 3.50 18.59 -5.02
C LEU A 16 2.69 18.12 -6.25
N ILE A 17 1.49 17.59 -6.03
CA ILE A 17 0.55 17.24 -7.12
C ILE A 17 0.15 18.53 -7.88
N ALA A 18 -0.18 19.60 -7.17
CA ALA A 18 -0.54 20.88 -7.77
C ALA A 18 0.62 21.52 -8.56
N ALA A 19 1.87 21.24 -8.16
CA ALA A 19 3.07 21.66 -8.89
C ALA A 19 3.34 20.81 -10.15
N GLY A 20 2.52 19.79 -10.43
CA GLY A 20 2.65 18.93 -11.60
C GLY A 20 3.66 17.79 -11.43
N GLU A 21 4.02 17.41 -10.19
CA GLU A 21 4.88 16.25 -9.97
C GLU A 21 4.15 14.96 -10.45
N PRO A 22 4.82 14.07 -11.20
CA PRO A 22 4.23 12.82 -11.66
C PRO A 22 3.84 11.91 -10.49
N VAL A 23 2.54 11.66 -10.33
CA VAL A 23 1.95 10.87 -9.23
C VAL A 23 2.48 9.42 -9.18
N ASN A 24 2.71 8.82 -10.35
CA ASN A 24 3.12 7.40 -10.50
C ASN A 24 4.65 7.21 -10.60
N GLN A 25 5.42 8.27 -10.35
CA GLN A 25 6.88 8.18 -10.45
C GLN A 25 7.42 7.21 -9.38
N PRO A 26 8.14 6.14 -9.76
CA PRO A 26 8.82 5.29 -8.79
C PRO A 26 9.99 6.03 -8.13
N ASP A 27 10.24 5.73 -6.86
CA ASP A 27 11.40 6.20 -6.10
C ASP A 27 12.66 5.52 -6.66
N PRO A 28 13.61 6.26 -7.23
CA PRO A 28 14.83 5.68 -7.79
C PRO A 28 15.75 5.09 -6.71
N ARG A 29 15.53 5.40 -5.43
CA ARG A 29 16.38 4.95 -4.30
C ARG A 29 15.90 3.63 -3.71
N VAL A 30 14.62 3.31 -3.87
CA VAL A 30 13.98 2.18 -3.22
C VAL A 30 13.14 1.43 -4.24
N SER A 31 13.76 0.42 -4.86
CA SER A 31 13.11 -0.76 -5.44
C SER A 31 11.81 -0.54 -6.24
N GLY A 32 11.60 0.63 -6.86
CA GLY A 32 10.38 0.93 -7.61
C GLY A 32 9.17 1.35 -6.77
N TRP A 33 9.34 1.68 -5.48
CA TRP A 33 8.24 2.11 -4.62
C TRP A 33 7.62 3.41 -5.12
N THR A 34 6.31 3.48 -5.15
CA THR A 34 5.60 4.72 -5.50
C THR A 34 5.20 5.47 -4.23
N ALA A 35 4.80 6.73 -4.37
CA ALA A 35 4.21 7.47 -3.25
C ALA A 35 2.99 6.74 -2.67
N LEU A 36 2.20 6.06 -3.52
CA LEU A 36 1.07 5.26 -3.09
C LEU A 36 1.53 4.03 -2.28
N SER A 37 2.61 3.36 -2.68
CA SER A 37 3.22 2.26 -1.91
C SER A 37 3.63 2.71 -0.51
N TYR A 38 4.28 3.88 -0.39
CA TYR A 38 4.65 4.43 0.92
C TYR A 38 3.42 4.75 1.78
N ALA A 39 2.45 5.47 1.23
CA ALA A 39 1.23 5.82 1.97
C ALA A 39 0.45 4.58 2.41
N ALA A 40 0.37 3.56 1.54
CA ALA A 40 -0.29 2.28 1.83
C ALA A 40 0.42 1.49 2.94
N ASN A 41 1.75 1.40 2.86
CA ASN A 41 2.59 0.76 3.88
C ASN A 41 2.34 1.42 5.24
N TRP A 42 2.49 2.74 5.31
CA TRP A 42 2.40 3.50 6.56
C TRP A 42 0.95 3.79 7.03
N GLY A 43 -0.06 3.26 6.33
CA GLY A 43 -1.47 3.42 6.73
C GLY A 43 -2.00 4.86 6.63
N HIS A 44 -1.36 5.72 5.84
CA HIS A 44 -1.74 7.12 5.65
C HIS A 44 -2.94 7.24 4.71
N GLY A 45 -4.11 6.80 5.19
CA GLY A 45 -5.34 6.71 4.39
C GLY A 45 -5.72 8.01 3.68
N GLU A 46 -5.52 9.17 4.29
CA GLU A 46 -5.82 10.45 3.62
C GLU A 46 -4.90 10.71 2.41
N ILE A 47 -3.62 10.32 2.52
CA ILE A 47 -2.68 10.43 1.40
C ILE A 47 -3.01 9.42 0.32
N VAL A 48 -3.41 8.19 0.70
CA VAL A 48 -3.87 7.18 -0.25
C VAL A 48 -5.05 7.72 -1.05
N ARG A 49 -6.06 8.28 -0.38
CA ARG A 49 -7.22 8.92 -1.03
C ARG A 49 -6.82 10.03 -2.00
N ILE A 50 -5.92 10.92 -1.59
CA ILE A 50 -5.42 12.04 -2.42
C ILE A 50 -4.70 11.51 -3.66
N LEU A 51 -3.79 10.55 -3.49
CA LEU A 51 -3.00 9.97 -4.58
C LEU A 51 -3.89 9.22 -5.58
N LEU A 52 -4.82 8.40 -5.09
CA LEU A 52 -5.79 7.68 -5.93
C LEU A 52 -6.67 8.66 -6.72
N ALA A 53 -7.17 9.72 -6.08
CA ALA A 53 -7.94 10.77 -6.75
C ALA A 53 -7.12 11.53 -7.82
N ALA A 54 -5.80 11.62 -7.63
CA ALA A 54 -4.88 12.21 -8.60
C ALA A 54 -4.44 11.23 -9.71
N GLY A 55 -5.01 10.02 -9.78
CA GLY A 55 -4.72 9.02 -10.81
C GLY A 55 -3.50 8.14 -10.50
N ALA A 56 -3.17 7.96 -9.22
CA ALA A 56 -2.18 6.95 -8.83
C ALA A 56 -2.66 5.55 -9.27
N ASN A 57 -1.74 4.74 -9.79
CA ASN A 57 -2.01 3.37 -10.20
C ASN A 57 -1.97 2.44 -8.97
N PRO A 58 -3.12 1.90 -8.51
CA PRO A 58 -3.18 1.02 -7.34
C PRO A 58 -2.50 -0.33 -7.56
N ASN A 59 -2.13 -0.65 -8.80
CA ASN A 59 -1.55 -1.92 -9.22
C ASN A 59 -0.08 -1.80 -9.67
N GLN A 60 0.56 -0.65 -9.48
CA GLN A 60 1.95 -0.50 -9.87
C GLN A 60 2.84 -1.43 -9.04
N ARG A 61 3.57 -2.31 -9.72
CA ARG A 61 4.47 -3.27 -9.09
C ARG A 61 5.84 -2.67 -8.87
N ASP A 62 6.41 -2.93 -7.70
CA ASP A 62 7.81 -2.69 -7.39
C ASP A 62 8.70 -3.79 -8.02
N VAL A 63 10.02 -3.74 -7.82
CA VAL A 63 10.95 -4.74 -8.40
C VAL A 63 10.78 -6.16 -7.85
N TYR A 64 10.11 -6.31 -6.70
CA TYR A 64 9.74 -7.59 -6.10
C TYR A 64 8.33 -8.02 -6.50
N GLY A 65 7.70 -7.30 -7.43
CA GLY A 65 6.34 -7.60 -7.88
C GLY A 65 5.25 -7.15 -6.91
N ARG A 66 5.59 -6.36 -5.87
CA ARG A 66 4.65 -5.95 -4.82
C ARG A 66 3.81 -4.76 -5.27
N THR A 67 2.51 -4.84 -5.03
CA THR A 67 1.56 -3.73 -5.25
C THR A 67 1.42 -2.90 -3.96
N PRO A 68 0.89 -1.67 -4.03
CA PRO A 68 0.49 -0.91 -2.86
C PRO A 68 -0.35 -1.71 -1.85
N LEU A 69 -1.26 -2.57 -2.33
CA LEU A 69 -2.05 -3.45 -1.47
C LEU A 69 -1.16 -4.43 -0.68
N LEU A 70 -0.19 -5.07 -1.33
CA LEU A 70 0.76 -5.96 -0.63
C LEU A 70 1.60 -5.21 0.41
N HIS A 71 2.00 -3.96 0.15
CA HIS A 71 2.70 -3.14 1.14
C HIS A 71 1.85 -2.85 2.37
N ASN A 72 0.57 -2.51 2.18
CA ASN A 72 -0.37 -2.33 3.29
C ASN A 72 -0.50 -3.61 4.14
N MET A 73 -0.54 -4.78 3.48
CA MET A 73 -0.68 -6.07 4.16
C MET A 73 0.61 -6.55 4.86
N HIS A 74 1.80 -6.16 4.36
CA HIS A 74 3.08 -6.60 4.92
C HIS A 74 3.40 -5.99 6.30
N ASN A 75 2.79 -4.85 6.64
CA ASN A 75 3.29 -3.97 7.71
C ASN A 75 2.87 -4.34 9.14
N GLY A 76 1.84 -5.15 9.35
CA GLY A 76 1.44 -5.61 10.69
C GLY A 76 1.96 -6.99 11.05
N ARG A 77 3.09 -7.37 10.46
CA ARG A 77 3.86 -8.49 11.00
C ARG A 77 4.26 -8.18 12.45
N PRO A 78 4.09 -9.13 13.39
CA PRO A 78 4.50 -8.95 14.79
C PRO A 78 6.03 -8.84 14.99
N ARG A 79 6.82 -8.88 13.91
CA ARG A 79 8.28 -8.79 13.89
C ARG A 79 8.74 -7.71 12.91
N ALA A 80 8.41 -6.45 13.17
CA ALA A 80 9.26 -5.37 12.67
C ALA A 80 10.65 -5.53 13.34
N PRO A 81 11.76 -5.33 12.63
CA PRO A 81 13.08 -5.33 13.25
C PRO A 81 13.10 -4.30 14.40
N GLU A 82 13.74 -4.68 15.52
CA GLU A 82 13.80 -3.85 16.73
C GLU A 82 14.28 -2.42 16.39
N GLY A 83 13.41 -1.43 16.59
CA GLY A 83 13.72 -0.01 16.34
C GLY A 83 12.84 0.67 15.29
N GLU A 84 12.04 -0.07 14.52
CA GLU A 84 11.02 0.52 13.64
C GLU A 84 9.72 0.81 14.39
N GLU A 85 9.11 1.96 14.11
CA GLU A 85 7.83 2.36 14.68
C GLU A 85 6.76 1.36 14.23
N ARG A 86 6.09 0.71 15.19
CA ARG A 86 5.05 -0.27 14.90
C ARG A 86 3.83 0.48 14.36
N VAL A 87 3.70 0.52 13.04
CA VAL A 87 2.54 1.12 12.38
C VAL A 87 1.33 0.22 12.60
N GLU A 88 0.24 0.77 13.12
CA GLU A 88 -1.02 0.05 13.19
C GLU A 88 -1.57 -0.17 11.78
N PHE A 89 -1.92 -1.41 11.47
CA PHE A 89 -2.60 -1.74 10.23
C PHE A 89 -3.88 -0.91 10.07
N SER A 90 -4.01 -0.26 8.91
CA SER A 90 -5.20 0.52 8.57
C SER A 90 -6.09 -0.26 7.60
N ALA A 91 -7.15 -0.87 8.13
CA ALA A 91 -8.20 -1.52 7.34
C ALA A 91 -8.89 -0.53 6.38
N ASP A 92 -8.97 0.75 6.75
CA ASP A 92 -9.48 1.81 5.88
C ASP A 92 -8.61 1.93 4.61
N THR A 93 -7.29 1.92 4.76
CA THR A 93 -6.36 1.99 3.62
C THR A 93 -6.50 0.77 2.71
N PHE A 94 -6.71 -0.43 3.28
CA PHE A 94 -7.04 -1.62 2.53
C PHE A 94 -8.29 -1.41 1.68
N HIS A 95 -9.39 -0.96 2.29
CA HIS A 95 -10.66 -0.71 1.60
C HIS A 95 -10.53 0.33 0.49
N GLN A 96 -9.78 1.41 0.73
CA GLN A 96 -9.53 2.43 -0.30
C GLN A 96 -8.82 1.84 -1.53
N LEU A 97 -7.82 0.99 -1.33
CA LEU A 97 -7.07 0.38 -2.43
C LEU A 97 -7.92 -0.61 -3.23
N VAL A 98 -8.66 -1.51 -2.55
CA VAL A 98 -9.53 -2.47 -3.25
C VAL A 98 -10.68 -1.76 -3.98
N GLN A 99 -11.26 -0.70 -3.40
CA GLN A 99 -12.28 0.12 -4.06
C GLN A 99 -11.73 0.87 -5.27
N ALA A 100 -10.44 1.22 -5.27
CA ALA A 100 -9.76 1.80 -6.43
C ALA A 100 -9.36 0.76 -7.50
N GLY A 101 -9.70 -0.52 -7.30
CA GLY A 101 -9.40 -1.59 -8.25
C GLY A 101 -8.01 -2.21 -8.07
N ALA A 102 -7.46 -2.19 -6.85
CA ALA A 102 -6.29 -2.99 -6.53
C ALA A 102 -6.56 -4.49 -6.75
N TRP A 103 -5.60 -5.19 -7.34
CA TRP A 103 -5.67 -6.64 -7.55
C TRP A 103 -5.64 -7.39 -6.22
N ILE A 104 -6.65 -8.21 -5.96
CA ILE A 104 -6.72 -9.08 -4.79
C ILE A 104 -5.90 -10.36 -4.94
N ASP A 105 -5.71 -10.83 -6.19
CA ASP A 105 -4.84 -11.96 -6.55
C ASP A 105 -3.57 -11.44 -7.22
N CYS A 106 -2.67 -10.87 -6.43
CA CYS A 106 -1.38 -10.39 -6.92
C CYS A 106 -0.23 -11.01 -6.12
N PRO A 107 0.33 -12.15 -6.54
CA PRO A 107 1.52 -12.68 -5.89
C PRO A 107 2.74 -11.79 -6.18
N ASP A 108 3.56 -11.61 -5.15
CA ASP A 108 4.90 -11.04 -5.25
C ASP A 108 5.92 -12.11 -5.71
N SER A 109 7.19 -11.74 -5.83
CA SER A 109 8.25 -12.65 -6.30
C SER A 109 8.55 -13.82 -5.36
N ALA A 110 8.02 -13.79 -4.13
CA ALA A 110 8.13 -14.87 -3.14
C ALA A 110 6.81 -15.64 -2.98
N ASP A 111 5.93 -15.57 -4.00
CA ASP A 111 4.58 -16.13 -4.00
C ASP A 111 3.68 -15.60 -2.86
N GLY A 112 4.04 -14.47 -2.26
CA GLY A 112 3.22 -13.81 -1.23
C GLY A 112 2.04 -13.08 -1.88
N SER A 113 0.82 -13.44 -1.50
CA SER A 113 -0.42 -12.81 -1.94
C SER A 113 -1.05 -11.96 -0.84
N PRO A 114 -2.02 -11.07 -1.16
CA PRO A 114 -2.77 -10.34 -0.15
C PRO A 114 -3.45 -11.27 0.86
N LEU A 115 -3.97 -12.42 0.42
CA LEU A 115 -4.60 -13.41 1.30
C LEU A 115 -3.58 -14.07 2.24
N ILE A 116 -2.42 -14.49 1.73
CA ILE A 116 -1.35 -15.08 2.55
C ILE A 116 -0.92 -14.10 3.64
N TYR A 117 -0.67 -12.84 3.29
CA TYR A 117 -0.27 -11.83 4.27
C TYR A 117 -1.38 -11.45 5.26
N ALA A 118 -2.65 -11.47 4.84
CA ALA A 118 -3.79 -11.28 5.74
C ALA A 118 -3.83 -12.37 6.82
N VAL A 119 -3.65 -13.63 6.41
CA VAL A 119 -3.66 -14.79 7.32
C VAL A 119 -2.46 -14.76 8.26
N GLU A 120 -1.24 -14.54 7.73
CA GLU A 120 -0.01 -14.49 8.53
C GLU A 120 -0.03 -13.38 9.59
N SER A 121 -0.65 -12.24 9.26
CA SER A 121 -0.75 -11.07 10.15
C SER A 121 -1.97 -11.10 11.05
N GLY A 122 -2.90 -12.04 10.87
CA GLY A 122 -4.13 -12.17 11.65
C GLY A 122 -5.19 -11.10 11.35
N TYR A 123 -5.21 -10.55 10.13
CA TYR A 123 -6.20 -9.55 9.72
C TYR A 123 -7.52 -10.21 9.29
N SER A 124 -8.30 -10.67 10.26
CA SER A 124 -9.53 -11.44 10.00
C SER A 124 -10.50 -10.73 9.05
N GLU A 125 -10.67 -9.41 9.18
CA GLU A 125 -11.54 -8.63 8.28
C GLU A 125 -11.07 -8.70 6.82
N CYS A 126 -9.76 -8.56 6.57
CA CYS A 126 -9.21 -8.65 5.23
C CYS A 126 -9.27 -10.07 4.68
N VAL A 127 -9.07 -11.09 5.52
CA VAL A 127 -9.24 -12.49 5.14
C VAL A 127 -10.68 -12.74 4.67
N GLU A 128 -11.67 -12.35 5.48
CA GLU A 128 -13.08 -12.48 5.15
C GLU A 128 -13.43 -11.74 3.85
N TYR A 129 -12.93 -10.50 3.69
CA TYR A 129 -13.15 -9.72 2.48
C TYR A 129 -12.55 -10.39 1.24
N LEU A 130 -11.28 -10.79 1.29
CA LEU A 130 -10.56 -11.38 0.16
C LEU A 130 -11.20 -12.70 -0.27
N VAL A 131 -11.55 -13.58 0.68
CA VAL A 131 -12.24 -14.84 0.40
C VAL A 131 -13.63 -14.58 -0.19
N ALA A 132 -14.38 -13.61 0.35
CA ALA A 132 -15.70 -13.25 -0.19
C ALA A 132 -15.65 -12.70 -1.62
N HIS A 133 -14.52 -12.11 -2.03
CA HIS A 133 -14.32 -11.58 -3.38
C HIS A 133 -13.54 -12.54 -4.30
N GLY A 134 -13.36 -13.80 -3.87
CA GLY A 134 -12.84 -14.87 -4.72
C GLY A 134 -11.32 -14.92 -4.84
N ALA A 135 -10.59 -14.38 -3.86
CA ALA A 135 -9.14 -14.56 -3.80
C ALA A 135 -8.76 -16.05 -3.75
N ASP A 136 -7.72 -16.44 -4.48
CA ASP A 136 -7.28 -17.83 -4.60
C ASP A 136 -6.69 -18.34 -3.27
N VAL A 137 -7.07 -19.57 -2.89
CA VAL A 137 -6.78 -20.22 -1.60
C VAL A 137 -5.74 -21.33 -1.70
#